data_AF-A0A0J1EPF5-F1
#
_entry.id   AF-A0A0J1EPF5-F1
#
_cell.length_a   1.000
_cell.length_b   1.000
_cell.length_c   1.000
_cell.angle_alpha   90.00
_cell.angle_beta   90.00
_cell.angle_gamma   90.00
#
_symmetry.space_group_name_H-M   'P 1'
#
loop_
_entity.id
_entity.type
_entity.pdbx_description
1 polymer ?
#
loop_
_entity_poly.entity_id
_entity_poly.type
_entity_poly.pdbx_seq_one_letter_code
_entity_poly.pdbx_strand_id
1 'polypeptide(L)' 'MNFIRLLLVFLLPPVAVYMQIGVGHYFWISLILTLLGFVPGLVYSLYIMASRPPGLSRLS' A
#
# COMPACT_ATOMS: atom_id res chain seq x y z
N MET A 1 -7.89 6.26 9.97
CA MET A 1 -6.86 6.08 8.93
C MET A 1 -5.55 6.61 9.46
N ASN A 2 -4.74 5.74 10.04
CA ASN A 2 -3.62 6.13 10.89
C ASN A 2 -2.61 6.93 10.06
N PHE A 3 -2.42 8.21 10.40
CA PHE A 3 -1.50 9.16 9.79
C PHE A 3 -0.13 8.55 9.44
N ILE A 4 0.35 7.63 10.28
CA ILE A 4 1.55 6.83 10.10
C ILE A 4 1.58 6.10 8.75
N ARG A 5 0.51 5.43 8.32
CA ARG A 5 0.51 4.71 7.04
C ARG A 5 0.53 5.65 5.84
N LEU A 6 -0.10 6.83 5.98
CA LEU A 6 -0.08 7.86 4.94
C LEU A 6 1.35 8.42 4.78
N LEU A 7 2.03 8.70 5.89
CA LEU A 7 3.43 9.10 5.91
C LEU A 7 4.34 8.02 5.30
N LEU A 8 4.11 6.75 5.65
CA LEU A 8 4.88 5.63 5.11
C LEU A 8 4.70 5.45 3.60
N VAL A 9 3.53 5.74 3.02
CA VAL A 9 3.32 5.69 1.56
C VAL A 9 4.31 6.61 0.83
N PHE A 10 4.56 7.80 1.38
CA PHE A 10 5.46 8.79 0.77
C PHE A 10 6.95 8.47 0.97
N LEU A 11 7.30 7.70 2.00
CA LEU A 11 8.69 7.34 2.27
C LEU A 11 9.07 5.99 1.63
N LEU A 12 8.22 4.99 1.81
CA LEU A 12 8.35 3.65 1.23
C LEU A 12 6.95 3.08 0.92
N PRO A 13 6.45 3.27 -0.32
CA PRO A 13 5.18 2.70 -0.78
C PRO A 13 4.99 1.21 -0.47
N PRO A 14 6.01 0.33 -0.65
CA PRO A 14 5.83 -1.10 -0.38
C PRO A 14 5.68 -1.43 1.12
N VAL A 15 6.27 -0.64 2.02
CA VAL A 15 6.14 -0.89 3.48
C VAL A 15 4.74 -0.53 3.96
N ALA A 16 4.13 0.53 3.43
CA ALA A 16 2.75 0.88 3.76
C ALA A 16 1.76 -0.21 3.32
N VAL A 17 1.95 -0.78 2.12
CA VAL A 17 1.14 -1.90 1.60
C VAL A 17 1.34 -3.15 2.45
N TYR A 18 2.59 -3.46 2.82
CA TYR A 18 2.91 -4.58 3.71
C TYR A 18 2.20 -4.47 5.05
N MET A 19 2.18 -3.28 5.67
CA MET A 19 1.49 -3.06 6.94
C MET A 19 -0.04 -3.21 6.85
N GLN A 20 -0.62 -3.03 5.66
CA GLN A 20 -2.07 -3.04 5.47
C GLN A 20 -2.61 -4.42 5.10
N ILE A 21 -1.86 -5.19 4.32
CA ILE A 21 -2.34 -6.42 3.67
C ILE A 21 -1.39 -7.61 3.92
N GLY A 22 -0.21 -7.38 4.50
CA GLY A 22 0.83 -8.39 4.68
C GLY A 22 1.73 -8.58 3.45
N VAL A 23 2.61 -9.60 3.49
CA VAL A 23 3.39 -10.01 2.32
C VAL A 23 2.45 -10.76 1.37
N GLY A 24 2.25 -10.22 0.16
CA GLY A 24 1.44 -10.84 -0.87
C GLY A 24 1.67 -10.20 -2.24
N HIS A 25 0.88 -10.59 -3.23
CA HIS A 25 1.01 -10.10 -4.61
C HIS A 25 0.99 -8.57 -4.70
N TYR A 26 0.19 -7.89 -3.87
CA TYR A 26 0.12 -6.43 -3.81
C TYR A 26 1.42 -5.75 -3.37
N PHE A 27 2.18 -6.38 -2.47
CA PHE A 27 3.50 -5.90 -2.04
C PHE A 27 4.51 -5.99 -3.19
N TRP A 28 4.56 -7.13 -3.88
CA TRP A 28 5.48 -7.35 -5.00
C TRP A 28 5.17 -6.43 -6.18
N ILE A 29 3.89 -6.20 -6.49
CA ILE A 29 3.49 -5.25 -7.53
C ILE A 29 3.93 -3.84 -7.16
N SER A 30 3.64 -3.37 -5.94
CA SER A 30 4.09 -2.05 -5.47
C SER A 30 5.62 -1.93 -5.51
N LEU A 31 6.36 -2.97 -5.13
CA LEU A 31 7.82 -3.01 -5.15
C LEU A 31 8.40 -2.90 -6.57
N ILE A 32 7.90 -3.71 -7.50
CA ILE A 32 8.33 -3.67 -8.91
C ILE A 32 7.99 -2.32 -9.53
N LEU A 33 6.79 -1.81 -9.24
CA LEU A 33 6.32 -0.55 -9.79
C LEU A 33 7.15 0.62 -9.25
N THR A 34 7.53 0.59 -7.97
CA THR A 34 8.44 1.58 -7.35
C THR A 34 9.86 1.49 -7.94
N LEU A 35 10.32 0.29 -8.32
CA LEU A 35 11.61 0.09 -9.01
C LEU A 35 11.60 0.63 -10.45
N LEU A 36 10.49 0.48 -11.17
CA LEU A 36 10.28 1.04 -12.52
C LEU A 36 10.00 2.55 -12.50
N GLY A 37 9.48 3.07 -11.38
CA GLY A 37 9.24 4.48 -11.16
C GLY A 37 8.53 4.72 -9.82
N PHE A 38 9.03 5.67 -9.04
CA PHE A 38 8.45 5.96 -7.72
C PHE A 38 6.96 6.38 -7.79
N VAL A 39 6.60 7.18 -8.80
CA VAL A 39 5.25 7.72 -9.00
C VAL A 39 4.19 6.62 -9.21
N PRO A 40 4.33 5.69 -10.18
CA PRO A 40 3.32 4.65 -10.36
C PRO A 40 3.21 3.73 -9.13
N GLY A 41 4.31 3.43 -8.44
CA GLY A 41 4.31 2.70 -7.16
C GLY A 41 3.49 3.39 -6.07
N LEU A 42 3.65 4.72 -5.93
CA LEU A 42 2.90 5.54 -4.97
C LEU A 42 1.39 5.52 -5.25
N VAL A 43 1.00 5.75 -6.50
CA VAL A 43 -0.42 5.76 -6.92
C VAL A 43 -1.08 4.41 -6.69
N TYR A 44 -0.38 3.32 -7.04
CA TYR A 44 -0.89 1.96 -6.81
C TYR A 44 -1.11 1.66 -5.33
N SER A 45 -0.14 2.01 -4.48
CA SER A 45 -0.25 1.83 -3.03
C SER A 45 -1.41 2.65 -2.44
N LEU A 46 -1.58 3.89 -2.88
CA LEU A 46 -2.71 4.75 -2.48
C LEU A 46 -4.06 4.16 -2.90
N TYR A 47 -4.17 3.69 -4.14
CA TYR A 47 -5.37 3.06 -4.67
C TYR A 47 -5.78 1.85 -3.82
N ILE A 48 -4.83 0.95 -3.56
CA ILE A 48 -5.07 -0.25 -2.75
C ILE A 48 -5.47 0.11 -1.31
N MET A 49 -4.83 1.12 -0.74
CA MET A 49 -5.10 1.56 0.62
C MET A 49 -6.49 2.19 0.77
N ALA A 50 -6.98 2.86 -0.27
CA ALA A 50 -8.35 3.37 -0.36
C ALA A 50 -9.37 2.24 -0.62
N SER A 51 -9.04 1.28 -1.49
CA SER A 51 -9.91 0.16 -1.85
C SER A 51 -10.04 -0.90 -0.75
N ARG A 52 -9.07 -1.00 0.18
CA ARG A 52 -9.09 -1.97 1.28
C ARG A 52 -8.89 -1.30 2.64
N PRO A 53 -9.95 -0.68 3.19
CA PRO A 53 -9.90 -0.11 4.54
C PRO A 53 -9.65 -1.23 5.57
N PRO A 54 -8.71 -1.03 6.52
CA PRO A 54 -8.50 -1.98 7.60
C PRO A 54 -9.76 -2.02 8.48
N GLY A 55 -10.51 -3.12 8.42
CA GLY A 55 -11.77 -3.31 9.15
C GLY A 55 -12.92 -3.86 8.31
N LEU A 56 -12.87 -3.74 6.98
CA LEU A 56 -13.92 -4.28 6.10
C LEU A 56 -13.96 -5.82 6.05
N SER A 57 -12.83 -6.47 6.39
CA SER A 57 -12.71 -7.93 6.46
C SER A 57 -13.43 -8.58 7.65
N ARG A 58 -13.99 -7.79 8.58
CA ARG A 58 -14.84 -8.31 9.67
C ARG A 58 -16.33 -8.33 9.33
N LEU A 59 -16.72 -7.78 8.17
CA LEU A 59 -18.13 -7.64 7.76
C LEU A 59 -18.53 -8.55 6.59
N SER A 60 -17.63 -9.46 6.17
CA SER A 60 -17.84 -10.44 5.09
C SER A 60 -17.71 -11.86 5.60
#